data_AF-A0A9N8JC28-F1
#
_entry.id   AF-A0A9N8JC28-F1
#
_cell.length_a   1.000
_cell.length_b   1.000
_cell.length_c   1.000
_cell.angle_alpha   90.00
_cell.angle_beta   90.00
_cell.angle_gamma   90.00
#
_symmetry.space_group_name_H-M   'P 1'
#
loop_
_entity.id
_entity.type
_entity.pdbx_description
1 polymer ?
#
loop_
_entity_poly.entity_id
_entity_poly.type
_entity_poly.pdbx_seq_one_letter_code
_entity_poly.pdbx_strand_id
1 'polypeptide(L)'
;MAPITTASDESNHMALLDKLDMQKIHKPFRNPRWKPAQRRNKTVKQIVSEAQRKEQQLLQQSVQATRNNSAAGTPQPEAAVPDPQPAQPIVTPSYTYTSIQAAPSFKPKQKYCDITGLPAPYSDPKTGLRYHNTEVYSVIKTLSTTQVQEYLAARGAHTILK
;
A
#
# COMPACT_ATOMS: atom_id res chain seq x y z
N MET A 1 -22.23 -13.51 -11.12
CA MET A 1 -23.36 -14.40 -11.48
C MET A 1 -22.76 -15.72 -11.91
N ALA A 2 -23.25 -16.85 -11.39
CA ALA A 2 -22.83 -18.16 -11.89
C ALA A 2 -23.20 -18.26 -13.38
N PRO A 3 -22.40 -18.93 -14.22
CA PRO A 3 -22.74 -19.09 -15.62
C PRO A 3 -24.03 -19.91 -15.74
N ILE A 4 -25.04 -19.34 -16.40
CA ILE A 4 -26.23 -20.05 -16.88
C ILE A 4 -25.75 -21.07 -17.92
N THR A 5 -25.55 -22.30 -17.49
CA THR A 5 -25.32 -23.41 -18.41
C THR A 5 -26.65 -23.80 -19.05
N THR A 6 -26.61 -24.39 -20.23
CA THR A 6 -27.81 -24.83 -20.99
C THR A 6 -28.67 -25.89 -20.27
N ALA A 7 -28.26 -26.36 -19.10
CA ALA A 7 -28.97 -27.34 -18.26
C ALA A 7 -29.57 -26.74 -16.97
N SER A 8 -29.49 -25.43 -16.76
CA SER A 8 -30.03 -24.79 -15.55
C SER A 8 -31.47 -24.30 -15.76
N ASP A 9 -32.44 -25.03 -15.23
CA ASP A 9 -33.83 -24.54 -15.11
C ASP A 9 -33.95 -23.48 -14.01
N GLU A 10 -34.90 -22.55 -14.16
CA GLU A 10 -35.14 -21.45 -13.18
C GLU A 10 -35.39 -22.00 -11.77
N SER A 11 -36.11 -23.11 -11.65
CA SER A 11 -36.38 -23.76 -10.36
C SER A 11 -35.11 -24.31 -9.70
N ASN A 12 -34.21 -24.92 -10.48
CA ASN A 12 -32.94 -25.47 -9.98
C ASN A 12 -31.97 -24.35 -9.58
N HIS A 13 -31.95 -23.25 -10.35
CA HIS A 13 -31.16 -22.07 -10.02
C HIS A 13 -31.65 -21.41 -8.72
N MET A 14 -32.96 -21.25 -8.54
CA MET A 14 -33.55 -20.68 -7.33
C MET A 14 -33.32 -21.57 -6.10
N ALA A 15 -33.44 -22.89 -6.24
CA ALA A 15 -33.12 -23.83 -5.16
C ALA A 15 -31.64 -23.76 -4.74
N LEU A 16 -30.73 -23.54 -5.70
CA LEU A 16 -29.31 -23.38 -5.42
C LEU A 16 -29.01 -22.06 -4.69
N LEU A 17 -29.64 -20.95 -5.09
CA LEU A 17 -29.50 -19.67 -4.40
C LEU A 17 -30.03 -19.74 -2.96
N ASP A 18 -31.16 -20.41 -2.74
CA ASP A 18 -31.72 -20.65 -1.40
C ASP A 18 -30.74 -21.41 -0.50
N LYS A 19 -30.15 -22.48 -1.03
CA LYS A 19 -29.15 -23.29 -0.31
C LYS A 19 -27.88 -22.52 0.04
N LEU A 20 -27.47 -21.56 -0.81
CA LEU A 20 -26.28 -20.74 -0.58
C LEU A 20 -26.53 -19.52 0.31
N ASP A 21 -27.78 -19.27 0.72
CA ASP A 21 -28.13 -18.13 1.56
C ASP A 21 -27.74 -18.36 3.04
N MET A 22 -26.65 -17.71 3.44
CA MET A 22 -26.17 -17.71 4.82
C MET A 22 -27.05 -16.95 5.82
N GLN A 23 -28.10 -16.24 5.38
CA GLN A 23 -29.01 -15.51 6.26
C GLN A 23 -30.07 -16.42 6.89
N LYS A 24 -30.49 -17.46 6.17
CA LYS A 24 -31.49 -18.45 6.64
C LYS A 24 -30.96 -19.33 7.77
N ILE A 25 -29.64 -19.49 7.83
CA ILE A 25 -28.96 -20.22 8.90
C ILE A 25 -28.87 -19.34 10.16
N HIS A 26 -29.51 -19.78 11.24
CA HIS A 26 -29.41 -19.12 12.55
C HIS A 26 -27.97 -19.15 13.07
N LYS A 27 -27.50 -18.02 13.64
CA LYS A 27 -26.11 -17.83 14.10
C LYS A 27 -26.07 -17.71 15.64
N PRO A 28 -26.13 -18.83 16.39
CA PRO A 28 -26.20 -18.80 17.86
C PRO A 28 -24.93 -18.24 18.52
N PHE A 29 -23.82 -18.21 17.78
CA PHE A 29 -22.52 -17.69 18.23
C PHE A 29 -22.33 -16.18 17.98
N ARG A 30 -23.23 -15.51 17.25
CA ARG A 30 -23.09 -14.08 16.94
C ARG A 30 -23.79 -13.22 17.99
N ASN A 31 -23.03 -12.43 18.74
CA ASN A 31 -23.58 -11.51 19.74
C ASN A 31 -24.56 -10.49 19.09
N PRO A 32 -25.86 -10.48 19.47
CA PRO A 32 -26.85 -9.55 18.91
C PRO A 32 -26.60 -8.09 19.28
N ARG A 33 -25.88 -7.82 20.38
CA ARG A 33 -25.59 -6.45 20.86
C ARG A 33 -24.44 -5.79 20.12
N TRP A 34 -23.61 -6.55 19.42
CA TRP A 34 -22.46 -5.99 18.72
C TRP A 34 -22.91 -5.17 17.52
N LYS A 35 -22.57 -3.87 17.52
CA LYS A 35 -22.86 -2.96 16.42
C LYS A 35 -21.59 -2.65 15.62
N PRO A 36 -21.68 -2.68 14.29
CA PRO A 36 -20.51 -2.64 13.45
C PRO A 36 -20.11 -1.16 13.24
N ALA A 37 -18.87 -0.76 13.55
CA ALA A 37 -18.44 0.65 13.49
C ALA A 37 -18.58 1.28 12.09
N GLN A 38 -18.90 2.57 11.98
CA GLN A 38 -19.15 3.19 10.67
C GLN A 38 -17.89 3.28 9.80
N ARG A 39 -16.71 3.54 10.38
CA ARG A 39 -15.44 3.77 9.66
C ARG A 39 -14.50 2.55 9.71
N ARG A 40 -14.93 1.42 9.16
CA ARG A 40 -14.13 0.18 9.08
C ARG A 40 -13.40 -0.01 7.75
N ASN A 41 -14.05 0.32 6.64
CA ASN A 41 -13.49 0.12 5.31
C ASN A 41 -12.58 1.32 4.97
N LYS A 42 -11.29 1.20 5.30
CA LYS A 42 -10.27 2.23 5.06
C LYS A 42 -9.32 1.78 3.95
N THR A 43 -8.83 2.73 3.16
CA THR A 43 -7.76 2.44 2.19
C THR A 43 -6.43 2.28 2.91
N VAL A 44 -5.48 1.54 2.33
CA VAL A 44 -4.13 1.40 2.90
C VAL A 44 -3.49 2.77 3.15
N LYS A 45 -3.68 3.72 2.23
CA LYS A 45 -3.20 5.11 2.39
C LYS A 45 -3.78 5.78 3.64
N GLN A 46 -5.08 5.62 3.90
CA GLN A 46 -5.71 6.16 5.10
C GLN A 46 -5.16 5.50 6.37
N ILE A 47 -5.03 4.18 6.39
CA ILE A 47 -4.48 3.43 7.54
C ILE A 47 -3.06 3.89 7.85
N VAL A 48 -2.19 3.98 6.84
CA VAL A 48 -0.81 4.43 7.00
C VAL A 48 -0.77 5.89 7.48
N SER A 49 -1.62 6.78 6.92
CA SER A 49 -1.67 8.18 7.35
C SER A 49 -2.14 8.36 8.79
N GLU A 50 -3.08 7.55 9.25
CA GLU A 50 -3.55 7.57 10.64
C GLU A 50 -2.47 7.04 11.60
N ALA A 51 -1.74 5.99 11.20
CA ALA A 51 -0.63 5.46 11.98
C ALA A 51 0.48 6.49 12.17
N GLN A 52 0.89 7.16 11.08
CA GLN A 52 1.90 8.23 11.13
C GLN A 52 1.47 9.41 12.00
N ARG A 53 0.20 9.85 11.89
CA ARG A 53 -0.33 10.95 12.72
C ARG A 53 -0.34 10.58 14.20
N LYS A 54 -0.70 9.34 14.54
CA LYS A 54 -0.72 8.86 15.92
C LYS A 54 0.69 8.80 16.53
N GLU A 55 1.68 8.38 15.74
CA GLU A 55 3.09 8.38 16.15
C GLU A 55 3.60 9.80 16.43
N GLN A 56 3.30 10.76 15.55
CA GLN A 56 3.64 12.17 15.78
C GLN A 56 2.97 12.74 17.03
N GLN A 57 1.71 12.38 17.28
CA GLN A 57 1.00 12.81 18.49
C GLN A 57 1.62 12.23 19.76
N LEU A 58 2.03 10.96 19.75
CA LEU A 58 2.73 10.32 20.87
C LEU A 58 4.08 11.00 21.15
N LEU A 59 4.87 11.28 20.10
CA LEU A 59 6.14 12.01 20.22
C LEU A 59 5.94 13.44 20.74
N GLN A 60 4.89 14.13 20.28
CA GLN A 60 4.57 15.46 20.77
C GLN A 60 4.13 15.43 22.25
N GLN A 61 3.37 14.43 22.65
CA GLN A 61 2.94 14.23 24.03
C GLN A 61 4.13 13.96 24.96
N SER A 62 5.10 13.14 24.56
CA SER A 62 6.29 12.88 25.38
C SER A 62 7.17 14.13 25.55
N VAL A 63 7.37 14.90 24.48
CA VAL A 63 8.11 16.18 24.54
C VAL A 63 7.39 17.21 25.42
N GLN A 64 6.05 17.28 25.35
CA GLN A 64 5.25 18.16 26.20
C GLN A 64 5.25 17.72 27.67
N ALA A 65 5.23 16.41 27.96
CA ALA A 65 5.34 15.88 29.32
C ALA A 65 6.68 16.24 29.97
N THR A 66 7.79 16.16 29.23
CA THR A 66 9.10 16.62 29.73
C THR A 66 9.09 18.12 30.02
N ARG A 67 8.51 18.95 29.14
CA ARG A 67 8.40 20.40 29.39
C ARG A 67 7.57 20.75 30.61
N ASN A 68 6.45 20.06 30.83
CA ASN A 68 5.56 20.35 31.96
C ASN A 68 6.16 19.97 33.31
N ASN A 69 7.00 18.94 33.37
CA ASN A 69 7.71 18.55 34.59
C ASN A 69 8.89 19.48 34.94
N SER A 70 9.43 20.23 33.97
CA SER A 70 10.53 21.19 34.20
C SER A 70 10.09 22.55 34.72
N ALA A 71 8.78 22.80 34.88
CA ALA A 71 8.25 24.08 35.38
C ALA A 71 8.04 24.12 36.92
N ALA A 72 8.42 23.07 37.66
CA ALA A 72 8.32 22.99 39.13
C ALA A 72 9.68 22.98 39.84
N GLY A 73 10.66 23.75 39.33
CA GLY A 73 11.98 23.93 39.94
C GLY A 73 12.13 25.31 40.58
N THR A 74 11.98 25.38 41.90
CA THR A 74 12.37 26.52 42.76
C THR A 74 13.83 26.93 42.49
N PRO A 75 14.19 28.22 42.39
CA PRO A 75 15.58 28.63 42.22
C PRO A 75 16.30 28.62 43.57
N GLN A 76 17.43 27.90 43.66
CA GLN A 76 18.37 28.07 44.76
C GLN A 76 19.81 28.04 44.19
N PRO A 77 20.63 29.08 44.42
CA PRO A 77 21.99 29.13 43.91
C PRO A 77 22.96 28.65 44.99
N GLU A 78 23.79 27.64 44.73
CA GLU A 78 25.20 27.66 45.13
C GLU A 78 26.02 26.46 44.63
N ALA A 79 27.25 26.79 44.25
CA ALA A 79 28.47 25.98 44.25
C ALA A 79 28.64 24.83 43.22
N ALA A 80 29.43 25.18 42.20
CA ALA A 80 30.28 24.38 41.33
C ALA A 80 30.72 22.97 41.82
N VAL A 81 30.35 21.95 41.03
CA VAL A 81 31.07 20.67 40.83
C VAL A 81 30.92 20.29 39.35
N PRO A 82 31.99 19.95 38.59
CA PRO A 82 31.86 19.51 37.22
C PRO A 82 31.64 17.99 37.19
N ASP A 83 30.39 17.56 37.32
CA ASP A 83 29.96 16.18 37.09
C ASP A 83 29.30 16.04 35.70
N PRO A 84 29.33 14.84 35.09
CA PRO A 84 29.24 14.65 33.65
C PRO A 84 27.88 15.08 33.10
N GLN A 85 27.93 15.71 31.93
CA GLN A 85 26.76 16.24 31.20
C GLN A 85 25.58 15.24 31.24
N PRO A 86 24.35 15.69 31.55
CA PRO A 86 23.19 14.82 31.48
C PRO A 86 23.10 14.28 30.06
N ALA A 87 23.20 12.96 29.93
CA ALA A 87 23.10 12.25 28.68
C ALA A 87 21.86 12.78 27.94
N GLN A 88 22.10 13.41 26.78
CA GLN A 88 21.04 13.78 25.86
C GLN A 88 20.12 12.56 25.72
N PRO A 89 18.80 12.69 25.91
CA PRO A 89 17.91 11.55 25.77
C PRO A 89 18.16 11.00 24.37
N ILE A 90 18.70 9.78 24.30
CA ILE A 90 18.83 9.05 23.06
C ILE A 90 17.39 8.90 22.59
N VAL A 91 16.97 9.76 21.66
CA VAL A 91 15.71 9.63 20.95
C VAL A 91 15.90 8.39 20.09
N THR A 92 15.74 7.23 20.72
CA THR A 92 15.64 5.96 20.02
C THR A 92 14.37 6.11 19.18
N PRO A 93 14.48 6.17 17.84
CA PRO A 93 13.27 6.24 17.03
C PRO A 93 12.46 4.98 17.35
N SER A 94 11.21 5.18 17.74
CA SER A 94 10.29 4.07 17.98
C SER A 94 10.06 3.38 16.64
N TYR A 95 10.76 2.29 16.38
CA TYR A 95 10.62 1.52 15.15
C TYR A 95 9.29 0.76 15.19
N THR A 96 8.22 1.42 14.74
CA THR A 96 6.92 0.78 14.56
C THR A 96 6.96 -0.10 13.29
N TYR A 97 6.28 -1.24 13.27
CA TYR A 97 6.24 -2.15 12.10
C TYR A 97 5.91 -1.43 10.76
N THR A 98 5.18 -0.31 10.82
CA THR A 98 4.82 0.54 9.67
C THR A 98 5.95 1.41 9.12
N SER A 99 7.02 1.67 9.86
CA SER A 99 8.14 2.52 9.43
C SER A 99 9.23 1.76 8.67
N ILE A 100 9.21 0.42 8.70
CA ILE A 100 10.20 -0.43 8.02
C ILE A 100 9.77 -0.61 6.55
N GLN A 101 10.25 0.27 5.68
CA GLN A 101 10.06 0.14 4.24
C GLN A 101 11.20 -0.69 3.63
N ALA A 102 10.88 -1.55 2.66
CA ALA A 102 11.90 -2.29 1.92
C ALA A 102 12.75 -1.32 1.09
N ALA A 103 14.07 -1.46 1.17
CA ALA A 103 14.99 -0.66 0.36
C ALA A 103 14.80 -0.95 -1.14
N PRO A 104 14.95 0.05 -2.03
CA PRO A 104 14.91 -0.18 -3.46
C PRO A 104 16.10 -1.03 -3.93
N SER A 105 15.92 -1.78 -5.02
CA SER A 105 17.00 -2.58 -5.62
C SER A 105 18.00 -1.70 -6.38
N PHE A 106 19.30 -1.90 -6.10
CA PHE A 106 20.40 -1.32 -6.88
C PHE A 106 20.86 -2.20 -8.05
N LYS A 107 20.40 -3.46 -8.14
CA LYS A 107 20.78 -4.36 -9.22
C LYS A 107 20.19 -3.86 -10.56
N PRO A 108 20.99 -3.77 -11.64
CA PRO A 108 20.49 -3.45 -12.97
C PRO A 108 19.38 -4.41 -13.38
N LYS A 109 18.24 -3.86 -13.81
CA LYS A 109 17.09 -4.65 -14.26
C LYS A 109 17.36 -5.18 -15.66
N GLN A 110 17.12 -6.48 -15.87
CA GLN A 110 17.10 -7.05 -17.22
C GLN A 110 15.91 -6.49 -18.00
N LYS A 111 16.11 -6.26 -19.29
CA LYS A 111 15.09 -5.71 -20.19
C LYS A 111 14.54 -6.85 -21.04
N TYR A 112 13.23 -7.01 -21.00
CA TYR A 112 12.49 -7.97 -21.80
C TYR A 112 11.59 -7.23 -22.78
N CYS A 113 11.22 -7.91 -23.85
CA CYS A 113 10.30 -7.42 -24.86
C CYS A 113 8.90 -7.37 -24.27
N ASP A 114 8.21 -6.25 -24.50
CA ASP A 114 6.89 -6.02 -23.93
C ASP A 114 5.79 -6.88 -24.60
N ILE A 115 6.07 -7.42 -25.80
CA ILE A 115 5.12 -8.25 -26.58
C ILE A 115 5.43 -9.75 -26.39
N THR A 116 6.69 -10.15 -26.56
CA THR A 116 7.07 -11.58 -26.59
C THR A 116 7.71 -12.10 -25.31
N GLY A 117 8.16 -11.23 -24.40
CA GLY A 117 8.88 -11.63 -23.18
C GLY A 117 10.33 -12.07 -23.37
N LEU A 118 10.84 -12.13 -24.60
CA LEU A 118 12.24 -12.43 -24.90
C LEU A 118 13.18 -11.30 -24.43
N PRO A 119 14.48 -11.54 -24.17
CA PRO A 119 15.41 -10.48 -23.79
C PRO A 119 15.47 -9.40 -24.87
N ALA A 120 15.18 -8.14 -24.52
CA ALA A 120 15.08 -7.05 -25.48
C ALA A 120 16.31 -6.13 -25.42
N PRO A 121 17.24 -6.22 -26.39
CA PRO A 121 18.38 -5.31 -26.48
C PRO A 121 17.97 -3.91 -26.96
N TYR A 122 16.83 -3.76 -27.64
CA TYR A 122 16.42 -2.51 -28.28
C TYR A 122 15.15 -1.90 -27.68
N SER A 123 15.02 -0.58 -27.81
CA SER A 123 13.86 0.20 -27.37
C SER A 123 13.50 1.22 -28.44
N ASP A 124 12.22 1.37 -28.73
CA ASP A 124 11.72 2.35 -29.70
C ASP A 124 11.59 3.74 -29.04
N PRO A 125 12.21 4.81 -29.58
CA PRO A 125 12.09 6.16 -29.02
C PRO A 125 10.68 6.76 -29.17
N LYS A 126 9.88 6.30 -30.15
CA LYS A 126 8.54 6.86 -30.38
C LYS A 126 7.51 6.30 -29.40
N THR A 127 7.49 4.98 -29.24
CA THR A 127 6.51 4.29 -28.38
C THR A 127 7.03 3.99 -26.98
N GLY A 128 8.35 3.96 -26.77
CA GLY A 128 8.96 3.52 -25.50
C GLY A 128 8.85 2.00 -25.25
N LEU A 129 8.37 1.23 -26.22
CA LEU A 129 8.30 -0.23 -26.16
C LEU A 129 9.66 -0.87 -26.42
N ARG A 130 9.90 -1.99 -25.74
CA ARG A 130 11.11 -2.81 -25.87
C ARG A 130 10.87 -3.96 -26.83
N TYR A 131 11.82 -4.22 -27.73
CA TYR A 131 11.69 -5.27 -28.75
C TYR A 131 12.99 -6.07 -28.92
N HIS A 132 12.84 -7.30 -29.43
CA HIS A 132 13.94 -8.23 -29.63
C HIS A 132 14.47 -8.22 -31.06
N ASN A 133 13.58 -8.42 -32.04
CA ASN A 133 13.91 -8.55 -33.46
C ASN A 133 13.13 -7.53 -34.32
N THR A 134 13.42 -7.53 -35.62
CA THR A 134 12.80 -6.63 -36.62
C THR A 134 11.32 -6.92 -36.84
N GLU A 135 10.88 -8.17 -36.70
CA GLU A 135 9.48 -8.58 -36.85
C GLU A 135 8.59 -7.99 -35.74
N VAL A 136 9.07 -8.02 -34.49
CA VAL A 136 8.35 -7.36 -33.40
C VAL A 136 8.30 -5.85 -33.63
N TYR A 137 9.35 -5.27 -34.19
CA TYR A 137 9.36 -3.83 -34.52
C TYR A 137 8.37 -3.46 -35.64
N SER A 138 8.17 -4.34 -36.64
CA SER A 138 7.15 -4.10 -37.68
C SER A 138 5.74 -4.15 -37.10
N VAL A 139 5.47 -5.06 -36.16
CA VAL A 139 4.21 -5.09 -35.41
C VAL A 139 4.02 -3.81 -34.62
N ILE A 140 5.03 -3.35 -33.88
CA ILE A 140 4.97 -2.11 -33.09
C ILE A 140 4.57 -0.90 -33.95
N LYS A 141 5.04 -0.82 -35.20
CA LYS A 141 4.67 0.27 -36.12
C LYS A 141 3.18 0.29 -36.50
N THR A 142 2.51 -0.86 -36.46
CA THR A 142 1.08 -0.98 -36.74
C THR A 142 0.19 -0.77 -35.52
N LEU A 143 0.76 -0.75 -34.31
CA LEU A 143 0.00 -0.57 -33.08
C LEU A 143 -0.56 0.84 -32.95
N SER A 144 -1.80 0.93 -32.48
CA SER A 144 -2.43 2.19 -32.10
C SER A 144 -1.81 2.76 -30.82
N THR A 145 -1.96 4.07 -30.61
CA THR A 145 -1.49 4.74 -29.38
C THR A 145 -2.11 4.14 -28.12
N THR A 146 -3.39 3.72 -28.17
CA THR A 146 -4.08 3.05 -27.07
C THR A 146 -3.41 1.73 -26.69
N GLN A 147 -3.14 0.86 -27.67
CA GLN A 147 -2.48 -0.43 -27.44
C GLN A 147 -1.07 -0.23 -26.89
N VAL A 148 -0.33 0.76 -27.40
CA VAL A 148 1.00 1.10 -26.85
C VAL A 148 0.90 1.46 -25.37
N GLN A 149 -0.10 2.27 -24.98
CA GLN A 149 -0.30 2.61 -23.56
C GLN A 149 -0.72 1.41 -22.72
N GLU A 150 -1.51 0.46 -23.26
CA GLU A 150 -1.86 -0.78 -22.57
C GLU A 150 -0.61 -1.65 -22.30
N TYR A 151 0.25 -1.84 -23.31
CA TYR A 151 1.52 -2.56 -23.14
C TYR A 151 2.44 -1.84 -22.14
N LEU A 152 2.52 -0.51 -22.19
CA LEU A 152 3.26 0.27 -21.20
C LEU A 152 2.65 0.19 -19.81
N ALA A 153 1.33 0.10 -19.68
CA ALA A 153 0.62 -0.02 -18.41
C ALA A 153 0.88 -1.37 -17.76
N ALA A 154 0.90 -2.45 -18.54
CA ALA A 154 1.31 -3.78 -18.07
C ALA A 154 2.74 -3.79 -17.51
N ARG A 155 3.67 -3.03 -18.13
CA ARG A 155 5.04 -2.81 -17.60
C ARG A 155 5.09 -1.85 -16.41
N GLY A 156 4.06 -1.04 -16.18
CA GLY A 156 4.05 0.04 -15.19
C GLY A 156 4.80 1.30 -15.63
N ALA A 157 4.97 1.53 -16.94
CA ALA A 157 5.65 2.68 -17.54
C ALA A 157 4.72 3.65 -18.28
N HIS A 158 3.41 3.44 -18.25
CA HIS A 158 2.43 4.35 -18.85
C HIS A 158 2.40 5.70 -18.13
N THR A 159 2.22 6.77 -18.90
CA THR A 159 2.07 8.12 -18.38
C THR A 159 0.59 8.47 -18.35
N ILE A 160 0.02 8.54 -17.15
CA ILE A 160 -1.33 9.09 -16.94
C ILE A 160 -1.21 10.60 -16.89
N LEU A 161 -1.71 11.30 -17.91
CA LEU A 161 -1.90 12.75 -17.86
C LEU A 161 -2.96 13.05 -16.79
N LYS A 162 -2.65 13.99 -15.88
CA LYS A 162 -3.53 14.43 -14.80
C LYS A 162 -4.10 15.81 -15.10
#